data_AF-A0A916HH26-F1
#
_entry.id   AF-A0A916HH26-F1
#
_cell.length_a   1.000
_cell.length_b   1.000
_cell.length_c   1.000
_cell.angle_alpha   90.00
_cell.angle_beta   90.00
_cell.angle_gamma   90.00
#
_symmetry.space_group_name_H-M   'P 1'
#
loop_
_entity.id
_entity.type
_entity.pdbx_description
1 polymer ?
#
loop_
_entity_poly.entity_id
_entity_poly.type
_entity_poly.pdbx_seq_one_letter_code
_entity_poly.pdbx_strand_id
1 'polypeptide(L)'
;MKRLAELSSEIDKCVRCGTCRSTCPTFKVIGRETSCARGRVTLIAEHMKGGVGLTETYLKHLKECTLCGACKSKCPNGVDTVAIFAAARREATEKKGVPFAASVIFRNLLASGGILSLGVKLATRLQGL
;
A
#
# COMPACT_ATOMS: atom_id res chain seq x y z
N MET A 1 14.71 1.89 0.25
CA MET A 1 13.41 1.64 0.92
C MET A 1 13.58 0.46 1.86
N LYS A 2 13.24 0.60 3.15
CA LYS A 2 13.48 -0.41 4.20
C LYS A 2 12.68 -1.71 3.94
N ARG A 3 13.19 -2.86 4.39
CA ARG A 3 12.46 -4.13 4.40
C ARG A 3 11.46 -4.15 5.55
N LEU A 4 10.42 -4.95 5.43
CA LEU A 4 9.39 -5.04 6.48
C LEU A 4 9.97 -5.52 7.82
N ALA A 5 10.93 -6.45 7.78
CA ALA A 5 11.65 -6.92 8.97
C ALA A 5 12.39 -5.81 9.73
N GLU A 6 12.87 -4.76 9.03
CA GLU A 6 13.60 -3.63 9.63
C GLU A 6 12.64 -2.60 10.28
N LEU A 7 11.33 -2.81 10.16
CA LEU A 7 10.28 -1.90 10.66
C LEU A 7 9.52 -2.48 11.87
N SER A 8 10.00 -3.56 12.47
CA SER A 8 9.39 -4.13 13.70
C SER A 8 9.23 -3.08 14.80
N SER A 9 10.25 -2.25 15.03
CA SER A 9 10.21 -1.18 16.01
C SER A 9 9.14 -0.12 15.72
N GLU A 10 8.80 0.14 14.45
CA GLU A 10 7.68 1.04 14.09
C GLU A 10 6.33 0.40 14.38
N ILE A 11 6.20 -0.91 14.17
CA ILE A 11 4.98 -1.67 14.46
C ILE A 11 4.73 -1.68 15.98
N ASP A 12 5.77 -1.87 16.78
CA ASP A 12 5.69 -1.96 18.24
C ASP A 12 5.28 -0.63 18.91
N LYS A 13 5.54 0.53 18.25
CA LYS A 13 5.05 1.84 18.70
C LYS A 13 3.52 1.98 18.68
N CYS A 14 2.81 1.10 17.98
CA CYS A 14 1.36 1.20 17.82
C CYS A 14 0.61 0.76 19.08
N VAL A 15 0.18 1.71 19.92
CA VAL A 15 -0.65 1.44 21.11
C VAL A 15 -2.16 1.26 20.82
N ARG A 16 -2.55 1.18 19.54
CA ARG A 16 -3.95 1.00 19.08
C ARG A 16 -4.95 2.07 19.54
N CYS A 17 -4.49 3.30 19.83
CA CYS A 17 -5.30 4.43 20.32
C CYS A 17 -6.48 4.86 19.42
N GLY A 18 -6.48 4.52 18.12
CA GLY A 18 -7.61 4.74 17.23
C GLY A 18 -7.63 6.08 16.46
N THR A 19 -6.67 6.99 16.66
CA THR A 19 -6.58 8.25 15.88
C THR A 19 -6.54 8.02 14.37
N CYS A 20 -5.90 6.93 13.93
CA CYS A 20 -5.86 6.58 12.52
C CYS A 20 -7.24 6.23 11.94
N ARG A 21 -8.22 5.82 12.76
CA ARG A 21 -9.59 5.48 12.33
C ARG A 21 -10.36 6.72 11.92
N SER A 22 -10.27 7.80 12.69
CA SER A 22 -11.00 9.05 12.42
C SER A 22 -10.47 9.82 11.21
N THR A 23 -9.16 9.73 10.94
CA THR A 23 -8.54 10.47 9.82
C THR A 23 -8.46 9.67 8.51
N CYS A 24 -8.67 8.35 8.53
CA CYS A 24 -8.46 7.51 7.36
C CYS A 24 -9.63 7.59 6.36
N PRO A 25 -9.40 8.01 5.10
CA PRO A 25 -10.47 8.14 4.11
C PRO A 25 -11.06 6.78 3.71
N THR A 26 -10.24 5.73 3.64
CA THR A 26 -10.70 4.39 3.26
C THR A 26 -11.56 3.78 4.36
N PHE A 27 -11.24 4.06 5.62
CA PHE A 27 -12.06 3.63 6.74
C PHE A 27 -13.42 4.34 6.74
N LYS A 28 -13.47 5.64 6.42
CA LYS A 28 -14.72 6.41 6.33
C LYS A 28 -15.73 5.78 5.35
N VAL A 29 -15.25 5.18 4.27
CA VAL A 29 -16.09 4.53 3.26
C VAL A 29 -16.38 3.06 3.59
N ILE A 30 -15.37 2.28 3.98
CA ILE A 30 -15.50 0.83 4.15
C ILE A 30 -16.05 0.44 5.53
N GLY A 31 -15.76 1.23 6.57
CA GLY A 31 -16.26 1.02 7.94
C GLY A 31 -15.65 -0.18 8.69
N ARG A 32 -14.76 -0.96 8.07
CA ARG A 32 -14.13 -2.14 8.68
C ARG A 32 -12.82 -1.82 9.36
N GLU A 33 -12.61 -2.38 10.54
CA GLU A 33 -11.39 -2.16 11.34
C GLU A 33 -10.11 -2.56 10.57
N THR A 34 -10.16 -3.64 9.78
CA THR A 34 -9.05 -4.10 8.93
C THR A 34 -8.68 -3.11 7.81
N SER A 35 -9.55 -2.15 7.52
CA SER A 35 -9.34 -1.08 6.53
C SER A 35 -8.81 0.23 7.14
N CYS A 36 -8.61 0.31 8.46
CA CYS A 36 -7.93 1.44 9.10
C CYS A 36 -6.43 1.13 9.32
N ALA A 37 -5.64 2.14 9.69
CA ALA A 37 -4.19 1.94 9.82
C ALA A 37 -3.82 0.98 10.96
N ARG A 38 -4.43 1.09 12.14
CA ARG A 38 -4.11 0.18 13.27
C ARG A 38 -4.49 -1.27 12.96
N GLY A 39 -5.63 -1.50 12.31
CA GLY A 39 -6.03 -2.85 11.88
C GLY A 39 -5.03 -3.45 10.90
N ARG A 40 -4.56 -2.66 9.92
CA ARG A 40 -3.50 -3.09 9.00
C ARG A 40 -2.16 -3.35 9.69
N VAL A 41 -1.76 -2.50 10.63
CA VAL A 41 -0.53 -2.72 11.42
C VAL A 41 -0.63 -4.04 12.19
N THR A 42 -1.77 -4.33 12.82
CA THR A 42 -2.01 -5.62 13.49
C THR A 42 -1.92 -6.79 12.50
N LEU A 43 -2.57 -6.70 11.34
CA LEU A 43 -2.51 -7.76 10.32
C LEU A 43 -1.08 -8.01 9.84
N ILE A 44 -0.30 -6.95 9.64
CA ILE A 44 1.10 -7.03 9.23
C ILE A 44 1.96 -7.63 10.35
N ALA A 45 1.74 -7.23 11.61
CA ALA A 45 2.44 -7.80 12.76
C ALA A 45 2.18 -9.31 12.88
N GLU A 46 0.93 -9.75 12.73
CA GLU A 46 0.58 -11.16 12.75
C GLU A 46 1.12 -11.91 11.52
N HIS A 47 1.19 -11.26 10.36
CA HIS A 47 1.87 -11.82 9.19
C HIS A 47 3.37 -12.08 9.46
N MET A 48 4.06 -11.12 10.09
CA MET A 48 5.48 -11.25 10.43
C MET A 48 5.75 -12.38 11.43
N LYS A 49 4.80 -12.65 12.33
CA LYS A 49 4.87 -13.77 13.29
C LYS A 49 4.47 -15.12 12.68
N GLY A 50 4.03 -15.15 11.42
CA GLY A 50 3.51 -16.36 10.77
C GLY A 50 2.06 -16.72 11.13
N GLY A 51 1.36 -15.88 11.89
CA GLY A 51 -0.04 -16.11 12.27
C GLY A 51 -1.05 -15.81 11.14
N VAL A 52 -0.66 -15.01 10.14
CA VAL A 52 -1.48 -14.69 8.96
C VAL A 52 -0.67 -14.93 7.70
N GLY A 53 -1.21 -15.70 6.74
CA GLY A 53 -0.60 -15.88 5.43
C GLY A 53 -0.89 -14.74 4.43
N LEU A 54 -0.17 -14.70 3.31
CA LEU A 54 -0.47 -13.81 2.18
C LEU A 54 -1.70 -14.28 1.38
N THR A 55 -2.85 -14.30 2.04
CA THR A 55 -4.15 -14.64 1.46
C THR A 55 -4.72 -13.48 0.65
N GLU A 56 -5.69 -13.74 -0.23
CA GLU A 56 -6.36 -12.68 -0.99
C GLU A 56 -7.05 -11.66 -0.07
N THR A 57 -7.60 -12.10 1.07
CA THR A 57 -8.20 -11.20 2.07
C THR A 57 -7.16 -10.28 2.70
N TYR A 58 -5.99 -10.79 3.07
CA TYR A 58 -4.88 -9.98 3.58
C TYR A 58 -4.43 -8.94 2.53
N LEU A 59 -4.22 -9.39 1.29
CA LEU A 59 -3.81 -8.53 0.19
C LEU A 59 -4.85 -7.46 -0.11
N LYS A 60 -6.15 -7.78 -0.03
CA LYS A 60 -7.24 -6.83 -0.19
C LYS A 60 -7.13 -5.69 0.82
N HIS A 61 -7.03 -6.01 2.12
CA HIS A 61 -6.92 -4.98 3.16
C HIS A 61 -5.66 -4.13 3.01
N LEU A 62 -4.55 -4.74 2.59
CA LEU A 62 -3.32 -4.02 2.29
C LEU A 62 -3.47 -3.08 1.08
N LYS A 63 -4.16 -3.52 0.02
CA LYS A 63 -4.41 -2.76 -1.22
C LYS A 63 -5.40 -1.61 -1.04
N GLU A 64 -6.36 -1.73 -0.12
CA GLU A 64 -7.31 -0.66 0.20
C GLU A 64 -6.63 0.64 0.67
N CYS A 65 -5.41 0.58 1.22
CA CYS A 65 -4.69 1.77 1.65
C CYS A 65 -4.30 2.68 0.45
N THR A 66 -4.58 3.97 0.51
CA THR A 66 -4.15 4.91 -0.56
C THR A 66 -2.73 5.45 -0.37
N LEU A 67 -2.05 5.08 0.72
CA LEU A 67 -0.76 5.66 1.14
C LEU A 67 -0.78 7.19 1.30
N CYS A 68 -1.95 7.80 1.54
CA CYS A 68 -2.11 9.26 1.70
C CYS A 68 -1.38 9.88 2.91
N GLY A 69 -0.88 9.09 3.86
CA GLY A 69 -0.08 9.59 4.99
C GLY A 69 -0.84 10.28 6.13
N ALA A 70 -2.17 10.45 6.04
CA ALA A 70 -2.97 11.09 7.08
C ALA A 70 -2.78 10.44 8.48
N CYS A 71 -2.74 9.10 8.53
CA CYS A 71 -2.54 8.34 9.76
C CYS A 71 -1.12 8.48 10.35
N LYS A 72 -0.08 8.64 9.52
CA LYS A 72 1.28 8.95 9.96
C LYS A 72 1.34 10.35 10.60
N SER A 73 0.80 11.34 9.89
CA SER A 73 0.82 12.75 10.33
C SER A 73 0.09 12.98 11.65
N LYS A 74 -1.02 12.26 11.88
CA LYS A 74 -1.84 12.41 13.10
C LYS A 74 -1.51 11.39 14.20
N CYS A 75 -0.50 10.53 14.03
CA CYS A 75 -0.19 9.51 15.03
C CYS A 75 0.45 10.16 16.28
N PRO A 76 -0.15 10.04 17.48
CA PRO A 76 0.44 10.59 18.69
C PRO A 76 1.72 9.84 19.11
N ASN A 77 1.87 8.58 18.70
CA ASN A 77 3.06 7.76 18.99
C ASN A 77 4.11 7.80 17.88
N GLY A 78 3.92 8.63 16.84
CA GLY A 78 4.90 8.81 15.77
C GLY A 78 5.15 7.56 14.91
N VAL A 79 4.18 6.66 14.77
CA VAL A 79 4.31 5.45 13.93
C VAL A 79 4.42 5.82 12.46
N ASP A 80 5.49 5.39 11.77
CA ASP A 80 5.62 5.55 10.31
C ASP A 80 4.79 4.50 9.54
N THR A 81 3.48 4.66 9.61
CA THR A 81 2.51 3.77 8.93
C THR A 81 2.71 3.69 7.41
N VAL A 82 3.17 4.77 6.77
CA VAL A 82 3.42 4.77 5.32
C VAL A 82 4.59 3.86 4.97
N ALA A 83 5.68 3.93 5.73
CA ALA A 83 6.82 3.04 5.55
C ALA A 83 6.42 1.57 5.75
N ILE A 84 5.67 1.27 6.82
CA ILE A 84 5.18 -0.09 7.11
C ILE A 84 4.35 -0.64 5.93
N PHE A 85 3.36 0.13 5.46
CA PHE A 85 2.46 -0.33 4.40
C PHE A 85 3.15 -0.43 3.04
N ALA A 86 4.06 0.48 2.71
CA ALA A 86 4.85 0.41 1.50
C ALA A 86 5.77 -0.84 1.51
N ALA A 87 6.45 -1.11 2.63
CA ALA A 87 7.30 -2.29 2.78
C ALA A 87 6.49 -3.59 2.71
N ALA A 88 5.33 -3.65 3.37
CA ALA A 88 4.46 -4.82 3.30
C ALA A 88 3.92 -5.08 1.88
N ARG A 89 3.59 -4.03 1.12
CA ARG A 89 3.18 -4.17 -0.29
C ARG A 89 4.30 -4.70 -1.15
N ARG A 90 5.51 -4.15 -0.96
CA ARG A 90 6.70 -4.62 -1.66
C ARG A 90 6.95 -6.10 -1.40
N GLU A 91 6.95 -6.52 -0.14
CA GLU A 91 7.15 -7.93 0.22
C GLU A 91 6.06 -8.83 -0.38
N ALA A 92 4.81 -8.40 -0.35
CA ALA A 92 3.72 -9.12 -0.98
C ALA A 92 3.92 -9.28 -2.50
N THR A 93 4.38 -8.22 -3.18
CA THR A 93 4.71 -8.27 -4.61
C THR A 93 5.93 -9.13 -4.91
N GLU A 94 6.98 -9.10 -4.08
CA GLU A 94 8.16 -9.95 -4.22
C GLU A 94 7.80 -11.44 -4.08
N LYS A 95 6.88 -11.78 -3.19
CA LYS A 95 6.44 -13.18 -2.95
C LYS A 95 5.37 -13.68 -3.93
N LYS A 96 4.41 -12.84 -4.34
CA LYS A 96 3.31 -13.24 -5.24
C LYS A 96 3.60 -12.98 -6.72
N GLY A 97 4.60 -12.14 -7.01
CA GLY A 97 4.87 -11.65 -8.35
C GLY A 97 3.85 -10.60 -8.81
N VAL A 98 4.14 -10.01 -9.97
CA VAL A 98 3.20 -9.18 -10.73
C VAL A 98 2.64 -10.00 -11.90
N PRO A 99 1.41 -9.74 -12.35
CA PRO A 99 0.88 -10.39 -13.54
C PRO A 99 1.81 -10.21 -14.73
N PHE A 100 2.16 -11.31 -15.43
CA PHE A 100 3.13 -11.31 -16.52
C PHE A 100 2.78 -10.27 -17.61
N ALA A 101 1.51 -10.26 -18.05
CA ALA A 101 1.03 -9.30 -19.04
C ALA A 101 1.24 -7.84 -18.61
N ALA A 102 0.92 -7.52 -17.35
CA ALA A 102 1.14 -6.17 -16.82
C ALA A 102 2.63 -5.80 -16.80
N SER A 103 3.49 -6.72 -16.39
CA SER A 103 4.95 -6.51 -16.40
C SER A 103 5.51 -6.27 -17.80
N VAL A 104 5.07 -7.05 -18.79
CA VAL A 104 5.48 -6.92 -20.19
C VAL A 104 4.99 -5.60 -20.80
N ILE A 105 3.72 -5.25 -20.59
CA ILE A 105 3.16 -3.98 -21.09
C ILE A 105 3.94 -2.81 -20.50
N PHE A 106 4.12 -2.79 -19.18
CA PHE A 106 4.78 -1.67 -18.50
C PHE A 106 6.24 -1.52 -18.94
N ARG A 107 6.96 -2.63 -19.12
CA ARG A 107 8.34 -2.63 -19.63
C ARG A 107 8.42 -2.08 -21.06
N ASN A 108 7.58 -2.57 -21.97
CA ASN A 108 7.63 -2.13 -23.37
C ASN A 108 7.16 -0.69 -23.55
N LEU A 109 6.12 -0.27 -22.82
CA LEU A 109 5.62 1.10 -22.85
C LEU A 109 6.67 2.10 -22.36
N LEU A 110 7.38 1.80 -21.27
CA LEU A 110 8.41 2.69 -20.73
C LEU A 110 9.74 2.63 -21.50
N ALA A 111 10.12 1.46 -22.03
CA ALA A 111 11.36 1.30 -22.78
C ALA A 111 11.31 1.95 -24.18
N SER A 112 10.12 2.24 -24.70
CA SER A 112 9.95 2.84 -26.03
C SER A 112 9.36 4.25 -25.94
N GLY A 113 10.24 5.25 -25.97
CA GLY A 113 9.83 6.67 -26.02
C GLY A 113 8.89 6.98 -27.19
N GLY A 114 8.95 6.21 -28.28
CA GLY A 114 8.01 6.29 -29.41
C GLY A 114 6.57 5.88 -29.06
N ILE A 115 6.37 4.77 -28.35
CA ILE A 115 5.02 4.31 -27.97
C ILE A 115 4.45 5.20 -26.87
N LEU A 116 5.28 5.59 -25.90
CA LEU A 116 4.86 6.53 -24.85
C LEU A 116 4.47 7.89 -25.45
N SER A 117 5.27 8.45 -26.36
CA SER A 117 4.96 9.72 -27.01
C SER A 117 3.75 9.64 -27.94
N LEU A 118 3.56 8.53 -28.66
CA LEU A 118 2.36 8.29 -29.47
C LEU A 118 1.12 8.18 -28.59
N GLY A 119 1.20 7.45 -27.47
CA GLY A 119 0.12 7.35 -26.49
C GLY A 119 -0.26 8.71 -25.89
N VAL A 120 0.73 9.53 -25.54
CA VAL A 120 0.49 10.91 -25.05
C VAL A 120 -0.13 11.80 -26.14
N LYS A 121 0.34 11.72 -27.40
CA LYS A 121 -0.23 12.46 -28.54
C LYS A 121 -1.67 12.04 -28.85
N LEU A 122 -2.00 10.76 -28.70
CA LEU A 122 -3.34 10.26 -28.89
C LEU A 122 -4.26 10.70 -27.75
N ALA A 123 -3.77 10.65 -26.51
CA ALA A 123 -4.50 11.07 -25.32
C ALA A 123 -4.81 12.57 -25.33
N THR A 124 -3.86 13.41 -25.75
CA THR A 124 -4.06 14.87 -25.91
C THR A 124 -5.15 15.17 -26.94
N ARG A 125 -5.11 14.53 -28.11
CA ARG A 125 -6.17 14.66 -29.13
C ARG A 125 -7.55 14.19 -28.67
N LEU A 126 -7.61 13.17 -27.81
CA LEU A 126 -8.88 12.65 -27.26
C LEU A 126 -9.42 13.47 -26.08
N GLN A 127 -8.54 14.12 -25.31
CA GLN A 127 -8.94 15.02 -24.22
C GLN A 127 -9.34 16.42 -24.71
N GLY A 128 -9.29 16.68 -26.02
CA GLY A 128 -9.73 17.96 -26.61
C GLY A 128 -8.78 19.13 -26.34
N LEU A 129 -7.50 18.85 -26.10
CA LEU A 129 -6.41 19.84 -26.01
C LEU A 129 -5.62 19.88 -27.32
#